data_AF-A0A940LCS1-F1
#
_entry.id   AF-A0A940LCS1-F1
#
_cell.length_a   1.000
_cell.length_b   1.000
_cell.length_c   1.000
_cell.angle_alpha   90.00
_cell.angle_beta   90.00
_cell.angle_gamma   90.00
#
_symmetry.space_group_name_H-M   'P 1'
#
loop_
_entity.id
_entity.type
_entity.pdbx_description
1 polymer ?
#
loop_
_entity_poly.entity_id
_entity_poly.type
_entity_poly.pdbx_seq_one_letter_code
_entity_poly.pdbx_strand_id
1 'polypeptide(L)'
;MNTKKLFSSCLFFTCIFSACAQESDAERSKKTEVWSPVPKIVTPAKTPGAPPSDAIILFNGKNLDQWVSKNDTTKPAQWIVDKDVLTVKKGTGNIRTKQNFMDYQLHIEWRIPKNITGSSQARGNSGVFLGAWGNGEHGYEVQVP
;
A
#
# COMPACT_ATOMS: atom_id res chain seq x y z
N MET A 1 -14.74 74.92 14.40
CA MET A 1 -14.86 73.49 14.02
C MET A 1 -14.01 72.66 14.98
N ASN A 2 -14.62 71.73 15.72
CA ASN A 2 -13.95 71.06 16.85
C ASN A 2 -13.07 69.89 16.35
N THR A 3 -11.78 70.16 16.17
CA THR A 3 -10.79 69.23 15.57
C THR A 3 -10.66 67.89 16.29
N LYS A 4 -10.96 67.85 17.60
CA LYS A 4 -11.02 66.59 18.38
C LYS A 4 -12.17 65.66 17.95
N LYS A 5 -13.31 66.21 17.50
CA LYS A 5 -14.44 65.42 16.98
C LYS A 5 -14.15 64.86 15.59
N LEU A 6 -13.41 65.59 14.74
CA LEU A 6 -13.00 65.11 13.42
C LEU A 6 -11.99 63.95 13.50
N PHE A 7 -11.00 64.05 14.40
CA PHE A 7 -9.99 63.00 14.58
C PHE A 7 -10.59 61.71 15.15
N SER A 8 -11.48 61.82 16.13
CA SER A 8 -12.16 60.66 16.71
C SER A 8 -13.11 59.97 15.73
N SER A 9 -13.81 60.75 14.88
CA SER A 9 -14.66 60.20 13.81
C SER A 9 -13.86 59.46 12.74
N CYS A 10 -12.64 59.93 12.41
CA CYS A 10 -11.80 59.30 11.39
C CYS A 10 -11.16 57.98 11.88
N LEU A 11 -10.76 57.91 13.16
CA LEU A 11 -10.29 56.68 13.80
C LEU A 11 -11.40 55.62 13.94
N PHE A 12 -12.62 56.03 14.31
CA PHE A 12 -13.75 55.11 14.39
C PHE A 12 -14.14 54.54 13.03
N PHE A 13 -14.10 55.36 11.98
CA PHE A 13 -14.42 54.92 10.62
C PHE A 13 -13.38 53.90 10.11
N THR A 14 -12.08 54.13 10.33
CA THR A 14 -11.02 53.20 9.89
C THR A 14 -11.03 51.87 10.64
N CYS A 15 -11.35 51.84 11.94
CA CYS A 15 -11.48 50.58 12.68
C CYS A 15 -12.65 49.71 12.21
N ILE A 16 -13.78 50.31 11.82
CA ILE A 16 -14.98 49.57 11.36
C ILE A 16 -14.72 48.92 9.98
N PHE A 17 -14.00 49.60 9.08
CA PHE A 17 -13.66 49.03 7.76
C PHE A 17 -12.66 47.86 7.85
N SER A 18 -11.64 47.93 8.72
CA SER A 18 -10.69 46.82 8.89
C SER A 18 -11.32 45.57 9.51
N ALA A 19 -12.27 45.71 10.44
CA ALA A 19 -12.98 44.57 11.02
C ALA A 19 -13.91 43.86 10.00
N CYS A 20 -14.48 44.61 9.05
CA CYS A 20 -15.28 44.06 7.95
C CYS A 20 -14.45 43.44 6.81
N ALA A 21 -13.13 43.65 6.78
CA ALA A 21 -12.25 43.15 5.71
C ALA A 21 -11.58 41.80 6.03
N GLN A 22 -11.73 41.30 7.26
CA GLN A 22 -11.18 40.01 7.66
C GLN A 22 -12.15 38.89 7.25
N GLU A 23 -11.82 38.22 6.15
CA GLU A 23 -12.52 37.00 5.73
C GLU A 23 -12.43 35.94 6.82
N SER A 24 -13.55 35.29 7.13
CA SER A 24 -13.59 34.26 8.19
C SER A 24 -12.71 33.05 7.82
N ASP A 25 -12.19 32.34 8.82
CA ASP A 25 -11.42 31.11 8.60
C ASP A 25 -12.21 30.07 7.79
N ALA A 26 -13.55 30.01 7.97
CA ALA A 26 -14.43 29.14 7.20
C ALA A 26 -14.46 29.52 5.70
N GLU A 27 -14.52 30.81 5.37
CA GLU A 27 -14.47 31.28 3.97
C GLU A 27 -13.08 31.06 3.35
N ARG A 28 -12.02 31.21 4.16
CA ARG A 28 -10.65 30.93 3.71
C ARG A 28 -10.43 29.44 3.43
N SER A 29 -10.92 28.53 4.29
CA SER A 29 -10.77 27.08 4.11
C SER A 29 -11.47 26.57 2.85
N LYS A 30 -12.68 27.05 2.55
CA LYS A 30 -13.45 26.69 1.35
C LYS A 30 -12.69 26.88 0.05
N LYS A 31 -11.79 27.88 -0.03
CA LYS A 31 -10.99 28.16 -1.23
C LYS A 31 -9.99 27.05 -1.56
N THR A 32 -9.66 26.20 -0.60
CA THR A 32 -8.69 25.10 -0.73
C THR A 32 -9.29 23.71 -0.58
N GLU A 33 -10.59 23.62 -0.28
CA GLU A 33 -11.29 22.35 -0.17
C GLU A 33 -11.54 21.74 -1.56
N VAL A 34 -11.07 20.52 -1.77
CA VAL A 34 -11.26 19.75 -3.00
C VAL A 34 -12.17 18.56 -2.69
N TRP A 35 -13.35 18.54 -3.32
CA TRP A 35 -14.39 17.52 -3.08
C TRP A 35 -14.44 16.42 -4.13
N SER A 36 -13.59 16.50 -5.17
CA SER A 36 -13.55 15.54 -6.27
C SER A 36 -12.13 15.36 -6.82
N PRO A 37 -11.75 14.14 -7.27
CA PRO A 37 -12.58 12.93 -7.29
C PRO A 37 -12.78 12.34 -5.89
N VAL A 38 -13.97 11.81 -5.62
CA VAL A 38 -14.24 11.08 -4.38
C VAL A 38 -13.47 9.75 -4.42
N PRO A 39 -12.62 9.44 -3.42
CA PRO A 39 -11.92 8.16 -3.37
C PRO A 39 -12.89 6.98 -3.35
N LYS A 40 -12.50 5.86 -3.96
CA LYS A 40 -13.27 4.63 -3.88
C LYS A 40 -13.31 4.15 -2.42
N ILE A 41 -14.50 3.77 -1.96
CA ILE A 41 -14.67 3.20 -0.63
C ILE A 41 -14.14 1.76 -0.66
N VAL A 42 -13.22 1.45 0.24
CA VAL A 42 -12.65 0.12 0.43
C VAL A 42 -13.02 -0.35 1.83
N THR A 43 -13.60 -1.54 1.93
CA THR A 43 -13.88 -2.16 3.24
C THR A 43 -12.60 -2.83 3.73
N PRO A 44 -12.05 -2.43 4.90
CA PRO A 44 -10.86 -3.05 5.44
C PRO A 44 -11.13 -4.48 5.89
N ALA A 45 -10.05 -5.23 6.08
CA ALA A 45 -10.12 -6.57 6.62
C ALA A 45 -10.67 -6.59 8.06
N LYS A 46 -11.44 -7.63 8.39
CA LYS A 46 -11.99 -7.81 9.75
C LYS A 46 -10.95 -8.27 10.77
N THR A 47 -9.90 -8.94 10.31
CA THR A 47 -8.83 -9.49 11.13
C THR A 47 -7.47 -9.10 10.55
N PRO A 48 -6.43 -8.96 11.38
CA PRO A 48 -5.07 -8.78 10.88
C PRO A 48 -4.69 -9.86 9.86
N GLY A 49 -4.00 -9.47 8.79
CA GLY A 49 -3.54 -10.38 7.74
C GLY A 49 -4.58 -10.78 6.69
N ALA A 50 -5.87 -10.54 6.92
CA ALA A 50 -6.89 -10.76 5.90
C ALA A 50 -6.87 -9.64 4.83
N PRO A 51 -7.31 -9.92 3.58
CA PRO A 51 -7.34 -8.93 2.51
C PRO A 51 -8.50 -7.93 2.67
N PRO A 52 -8.33 -6.66 2.24
CA PRO A 52 -9.45 -5.73 2.07
C PRO A 52 -10.36 -6.14 0.89
N SER A 53 -11.51 -5.49 0.75
CA SER A 53 -12.53 -5.87 -0.24
C SER A 53 -12.10 -5.75 -1.71
N ASP A 54 -11.07 -4.95 -2.00
CA ASP A 54 -10.59 -4.69 -3.36
C ASP A 54 -9.29 -5.44 -3.72
N ALA A 55 -8.74 -6.23 -2.79
CA ALA A 55 -7.49 -6.94 -3.01
C ALA A 55 -7.66 -8.21 -3.86
N ILE A 56 -6.67 -8.48 -4.70
CA ILE A 56 -6.51 -9.77 -5.40
C ILE A 56 -5.85 -10.75 -4.43
N ILE A 57 -6.56 -11.84 -4.13
CA ILE A 57 -6.07 -12.88 -3.21
C ILE A 57 -5.10 -13.79 -3.94
N LEU A 58 -3.80 -13.63 -3.70
CA LEU A 58 -2.76 -14.47 -4.30
C LEU A 58 -2.69 -15.86 -3.69
N PHE A 59 -2.98 -16.02 -2.41
CA PHE A 59 -3.06 -17.32 -1.73
C PHE A 59 -4.14 -17.30 -0.67
N ASN A 60 -5.04 -18.28 -0.71
CA ASN A 60 -6.22 -18.37 0.16
C ASN A 60 -6.18 -19.58 1.11
N GLY A 61 -5.03 -20.25 1.22
CA GLY A 61 -4.87 -21.46 2.01
C GLY A 61 -5.43 -22.73 1.39
N LYS A 62 -5.75 -22.75 0.08
CA LYS A 62 -6.33 -23.95 -0.58
C LYS A 62 -5.51 -24.45 -1.75
N ASN A 63 -5.01 -23.56 -2.58
CA ASN A 63 -4.34 -23.93 -3.82
C ASN A 63 -3.38 -22.84 -4.31
N LEU A 64 -2.74 -23.12 -5.45
CA LEU A 64 -1.80 -22.24 -6.13
C LEU A 64 -2.38 -21.66 -7.43
N ASP A 65 -3.69 -21.41 -7.47
CA ASP A 65 -4.37 -21.04 -8.72
C ASP A 65 -3.89 -19.70 -9.29
N GLN A 66 -3.33 -18.81 -8.46
CA GLN A 66 -2.74 -17.55 -8.91
C GLN A 66 -1.26 -17.65 -9.28
N TRP A 67 -0.66 -18.85 -9.19
CA TRP A 67 0.76 -19.08 -9.34
C TRP A 67 1.08 -20.08 -10.46
N VAL A 68 2.24 -19.91 -11.07
CA VAL A 68 2.84 -20.82 -12.06
C VAL A 68 4.32 -21.01 -11.76
N SER A 69 4.95 -22.00 -12.38
CA SER A 69 6.41 -22.12 -12.33
C SER A 69 7.06 -20.89 -12.98
N LYS A 70 8.10 -20.33 -12.35
CA LYS A 70 8.89 -19.23 -12.93
C LYS A 70 9.68 -19.66 -14.16
N ASN A 71 10.12 -20.93 -14.19
CA ASN A 71 10.94 -21.46 -15.28
C ASN A 71 10.11 -21.83 -16.52
N ASP A 72 8.84 -22.14 -16.34
CA ASP A 72 7.90 -22.49 -17.41
C ASP A 72 6.48 -22.09 -16.98
N THR A 73 6.02 -20.94 -17.46
CA THR A 73 4.73 -20.37 -17.06
C THR A 73 3.52 -21.16 -17.56
N THR A 74 3.72 -22.15 -18.44
CA THR A 74 2.68 -23.09 -18.87
C THR A 74 2.43 -24.19 -17.83
N LYS A 75 3.35 -24.36 -16.88
CA LYS A 75 3.28 -25.39 -15.85
C LYS A 75 2.81 -24.84 -14.50
N PRO A 76 2.07 -25.65 -13.72
CA PRO A 76 1.64 -25.25 -12.38
C PRO A 76 2.83 -25.03 -11.46
N ALA A 77 2.66 -24.12 -10.50
CA ALA A 77 3.56 -24.01 -9.36
C ALA A 77 3.54 -25.30 -8.53
N GLN A 78 4.71 -25.76 -8.08
CA GLN A 78 4.87 -27.07 -7.43
C GLN A 78 5.23 -27.00 -5.95
N TRP A 79 5.15 -25.80 -5.36
CA TRP A 79 5.28 -25.64 -3.91
C TRP A 79 4.15 -26.37 -3.18
N ILE A 80 4.36 -26.71 -1.92
CA ILE A 80 3.47 -27.57 -1.15
C ILE A 80 2.44 -26.70 -0.45
N VAL A 81 1.16 -27.03 -0.63
CA VAL A 81 0.07 -26.47 0.18
C VAL A 81 -0.31 -27.53 1.22
N ASP A 82 -0.18 -27.20 2.50
CA ASP A 82 -0.72 -27.97 3.61
C ASP A 82 -1.48 -27.03 4.54
N LYS A 83 -2.79 -27.27 4.67
CA LYS A 83 -3.72 -26.36 5.34
C LYS A 83 -3.60 -24.95 4.75
N ASP A 84 -3.54 -23.94 5.60
CA ASP A 84 -3.44 -22.52 5.27
C ASP A 84 -2.01 -22.04 4.96
N VAL A 85 -1.05 -22.96 4.76
CA VAL A 85 0.36 -22.61 4.56
C VAL A 85 0.89 -23.10 3.22
N LEU A 86 1.56 -22.18 2.52
CA LEU A 86 2.36 -22.46 1.34
C LEU A 86 3.83 -22.64 1.74
N THR A 87 4.40 -23.81 1.42
CA THR A 87 5.78 -24.17 1.78
C THR A 87 6.63 -24.41 0.53
N VAL A 88 7.82 -23.80 0.49
CA VAL A 88 8.81 -23.99 -0.58
C VAL A 88 9.14 -25.48 -0.75
N LYS A 89 8.99 -25.99 -1.98
CA LYS A 89 9.49 -27.32 -2.36
C LYS A 89 10.85 -27.17 -3.03
N LYS A 90 11.94 -27.42 -2.28
CA LYS A 90 13.30 -27.35 -2.83
C LYS A 90 13.44 -28.23 -4.07
N GLY A 91 14.16 -27.75 -5.07
CA GLY A 91 14.36 -28.44 -6.35
C GLY A 91 13.30 -28.20 -7.42
N THR A 92 12.15 -27.58 -7.10
CA THR A 92 11.13 -27.23 -8.11
C THR A 92 11.25 -25.79 -8.65
N GLY A 93 12.24 -25.04 -8.15
CA GLY A 93 12.48 -23.65 -8.52
C GLY A 93 11.47 -22.66 -7.94
N ASN A 94 11.57 -21.42 -8.41
CA ASN A 94 10.74 -20.30 -7.99
C ASN A 94 9.34 -20.38 -8.61
N ILE A 95 8.38 -19.74 -7.96
CA ILE A 95 7.02 -19.55 -8.47
C ILE A 95 6.80 -18.06 -8.73
N ARG A 96 5.88 -17.75 -9.63
CA ARG A 96 5.48 -16.37 -9.92
C ARG A 96 3.97 -16.27 -10.07
N THR A 97 3.43 -15.08 -9.86
CA THR A 97 2.03 -14.80 -10.14
C THR A 97 1.74 -14.97 -11.63
N LYS A 98 0.52 -15.43 -11.95
CA LYS A 98 0.01 -15.48 -13.34
C LYS A 98 -0.16 -14.07 -13.91
N GLN A 99 -0.72 -13.18 -13.09
CA GLN A 99 -0.90 -11.78 -13.43
C GLN A 99 0.41 -11.00 -13.20
N ASN A 100 0.67 -10.04 -14.08
CA ASN A 100 1.72 -9.03 -13.88
C ASN A 100 1.10 -7.80 -13.22
N PHE A 101 1.85 -7.18 -12.30
CA PHE A 101 1.44 -5.99 -11.58
C PHE A 101 2.43 -4.86 -11.85
N MET A 102 1.93 -3.62 -11.79
CA MET A 102 2.75 -2.40 -11.81
C MET A 102 2.76 -1.78 -10.42
N ASP A 103 2.00 -0.72 -10.17
CA ASP A 103 1.87 -0.14 -8.83
C ASP A 103 0.91 -1.00 -8.01
N TYR A 104 1.35 -1.45 -6.83
CA TYR A 104 0.55 -2.29 -5.94
C TYR A 104 0.92 -2.07 -4.47
N GLN A 105 -0.02 -2.47 -3.62
CA GLN A 105 0.23 -2.77 -2.21
C GLN A 105 0.22 -4.30 -2.06
N LEU A 106 1.23 -4.86 -1.38
CA LEU A 106 1.38 -6.29 -1.18
C LEU A 106 1.45 -6.62 0.31
N HIS A 107 0.62 -7.57 0.72
CA HIS A 107 0.71 -8.22 2.03
C HIS A 107 1.22 -9.65 1.85
N ILE A 108 2.24 -10.04 2.62
CA ILE A 108 2.77 -11.40 2.69
C ILE A 108 3.24 -11.68 4.11
N GLU A 109 2.95 -12.89 4.59
CA GLU A 109 3.45 -13.41 5.85
C GLU A 109 4.32 -14.63 5.55
N TRP A 110 5.43 -14.75 6.29
CA TRP A 110 6.34 -15.87 6.16
C TRP A 110 6.81 -16.33 7.54
N ARG A 111 7.27 -17.58 7.62
CA ARG A 111 7.81 -18.15 8.85
C ARG A 111 8.99 -19.07 8.54
N ILE A 112 9.94 -19.11 9.47
CA ILE A 112 11.07 -20.03 9.43
C ILE A 112 10.71 -21.27 10.26
N PRO A 113 10.95 -22.51 9.78
CA PRO A 113 10.64 -23.71 10.56
C PRO A 113 11.50 -23.79 11.83
N LYS A 114 10.92 -24.32 12.92
CA LYS A 114 11.54 -24.37 14.25
C LYS A 114 12.91 -25.09 14.26
N ASN A 115 13.07 -26.10 13.41
CA ASN A 115 14.26 -26.94 13.31
C ASN A 115 15.18 -26.54 12.12
N ILE A 116 15.20 -25.26 11.74
CA ILE A 116 16.07 -24.78 10.66
C ILE A 116 17.55 -25.00 10.97
N THR A 117 18.31 -25.46 9.97
CA THR A 117 19.76 -25.61 10.01
C THR A 117 20.43 -24.70 8.96
N GLY A 118 21.75 -24.57 9.01
CA GLY A 118 22.53 -23.67 8.15
C GLY A 118 22.94 -22.37 8.84
N SER A 119 23.68 -21.54 8.13
CA SER A 119 24.19 -20.25 8.61
C SER A 119 24.16 -19.19 7.50
N SER A 120 24.15 -17.91 7.89
CA SER A 120 24.11 -16.78 6.96
C SER A 120 23.00 -16.95 5.90
N GLN A 121 23.28 -16.59 4.65
CA GLN A 121 22.41 -16.71 3.48
C GLN A 121 21.93 -18.16 3.19
N ALA A 122 22.44 -19.18 3.87
CA ALA A 122 22.00 -20.57 3.71
C ALA A 122 20.96 -21.02 4.76
N ARG A 123 20.49 -20.12 5.65
CA ARG A 123 19.61 -20.46 6.78
C ARG A 123 18.17 -19.94 6.60
N GLY A 124 17.42 -20.54 5.68
CA GLY A 124 15.99 -20.19 5.48
C GLY A 124 15.75 -19.10 4.44
N ASN A 125 16.80 -18.74 3.69
CA ASN A 125 16.77 -17.70 2.66
C ASN A 125 15.68 -17.93 1.60
N SER A 126 14.93 -16.87 1.35
CA SER A 126 14.03 -16.70 0.23
C SER A 126 13.98 -15.21 -0.17
N GLY A 127 13.06 -14.84 -1.05
CA GLY A 127 12.90 -13.45 -1.45
C GLY A 127 11.60 -13.21 -2.19
N VAL A 128 11.14 -11.96 -2.12
CA VAL A 128 10.00 -11.46 -2.92
C VAL A 128 10.57 -10.56 -4.01
N PHE A 129 10.44 -11.00 -5.26
CA PHE A 129 10.94 -10.27 -6.42
C PHE A 129 9.86 -9.35 -7.00
N LEU A 130 10.12 -8.04 -6.98
CA LEU A 130 9.25 -6.97 -7.47
C LEU A 130 9.62 -6.62 -8.92
N GLY A 131 8.61 -6.45 -9.78
CA GLY A 131 8.82 -6.11 -11.19
C GLY A 131 9.52 -7.18 -12.04
N ALA A 132 9.57 -8.42 -11.54
CA ALA A 132 10.25 -9.54 -12.20
C ALA A 132 9.45 -10.15 -13.36
N TRP A 133 9.41 -9.44 -14.49
CA TRP A 133 8.72 -9.89 -15.69
C TRP A 133 9.60 -10.74 -16.61
N GLY A 134 9.00 -11.69 -17.33
CA GLY A 134 9.71 -12.61 -18.23
C GLY A 134 10.47 -13.74 -17.53
N ASN A 135 11.42 -14.34 -18.26
CA ASN A 135 12.16 -15.55 -17.84
C ASN A 135 13.50 -15.24 -17.15
N GLY A 136 13.90 -13.97 -17.08
CA GLY A 136 15.12 -13.53 -16.39
C GLY A 136 14.90 -13.22 -14.91
N GLU A 137 15.97 -12.85 -14.21
CA GLU A 137 15.93 -12.29 -12.84
C GLU A 137 16.02 -10.76 -12.89
N HIS A 138 15.24 -10.16 -13.78
CA HIS A 138 15.21 -8.72 -13.96
C HIS A 138 14.15 -8.14 -13.02
N GLY A 139 14.54 -7.72 -11.83
CA GLY A 139 13.65 -7.12 -10.83
C GLY A 139 14.41 -6.73 -9.58
N TYR A 140 13.67 -6.30 -8.55
CA TYR A 140 14.22 -5.95 -7.25
C TYR A 140 13.83 -7.00 -6.22
N GLU A 141 14.76 -7.47 -5.41
CA GLU A 141 14.47 -8.44 -4.35
C GLU A 141 14.27 -7.74 -3.01
N VAL A 142 13.15 -8.05 -2.36
CA VAL A 142 12.99 -7.85 -0.92
C VAL A 142 13.38 -9.17 -0.25
N GLN A 143 14.54 -9.16 0.42
CA GLN A 143 15.12 -10.34 1.06
C GLN A 143 14.20 -10.89 2.15
N VAL A 144 13.99 -12.21 2.14
CA VAL A 144 13.46 -12.96 3.28
C VAL A 144 14.65 -13.70 3.92
N PRO A 145 15.10 -13.27 5.12
CA PRO A 145 16.33 -13.78 5.73
C PRO A 145 16.19 -15.20 6.30
#